data_AF-A0A179FGV6-F1
#
_entry.id   AF-A0A179FGV6-F1
#
_cell.length_a   1.000
_cell.length_b   1.000
_cell.length_c   1.000
_cell.angle_alpha   90.00
_cell.angle_beta   90.00
_cell.angle_gamma   90.00
#
_symmetry.space_group_name_H-M   'P 1'
#
loop_
_entity.id
_entity.type
_entity.pdbx_description
1 polymer ?
#
loop_
_entity_poly.entity_id
_entity_poly.type
_entity_poly.pdbx_seq_one_letter_code
_entity_poly.pdbx_strand_id
1 'polypeptide(L)'
;MARNGHNVGRLLSWGADANARDKKGYTPIIIATREIREMSVLRLFGNGVDLSPSSSGETPLQFAYESYRRHQKHPNHDCSDRILTQIYRATVYGDYGNNIHHRTEPILDPDSMADGDAEVLKNLPLNDTADDWNSHNCADLAVIFARGTFDSGNIGPWVGQPFHEALIEKFGDGKVAFQGVNPHDYLANLKGYIEDGGPESCAISLRHAVEEYSSRCRSSKIVISGWSQGALCAHKSVNLRDVPVRARIIALVTFGDPVSIWQDTINFPALPGNTKMLSYCETTTPDPLCTNLIDQFPHDPIKFIEKLKAIWNNFSRSNLNQVQKAAVNNLVKDLTKQAAGEIGKLGKDILAGHIRRWMLTPQHFLYGLGPSSMVRQAAEDVFALYSSLE
;
A
#
# COMPACT_ATOMS: atom_id res chain seq x y z
N MET A 1 -2.34 28.34 22.25
CA MET A 1 -2.20 27.30 21.20
C MET A 1 -0.81 26.68 21.32
N ALA A 2 -0.73 25.38 21.54
CA ALA A 2 0.54 24.70 21.67
C ALA A 2 1.17 24.47 20.29
N ARG A 3 2.38 25.01 20.09
CA ARG A 3 3.07 25.08 18.78
C ARG A 3 3.88 23.82 18.41
N ASN A 4 3.80 22.74 19.21
CA ASN A 4 4.62 21.54 19.06
C ASN A 4 3.75 20.27 19.17
N GLY A 5 3.93 19.29 18.28
CA GLY A 5 3.09 18.08 18.16
C GLY A 5 3.01 17.25 19.45
N HIS A 6 4.09 17.20 20.25
CA HIS A 6 4.08 16.55 21.56
C HIS A 6 3.07 17.19 22.54
N ASN A 7 2.93 18.51 22.49
CA ASN A 7 1.98 19.22 23.33
C ASN A 7 0.54 19.07 22.82
N VAL A 8 0.35 18.97 21.50
CA VAL A 8 -0.95 18.71 20.88
C VAL A 8 -1.48 17.34 21.34
N GLY A 9 -0.67 16.28 21.26
CA GLY A 9 -1.08 14.95 21.73
C GLY A 9 -1.44 14.92 23.22
N ARG A 10 -0.67 15.60 24.07
CA ARG A 10 -0.99 15.71 25.52
C ARG A 10 -2.29 16.45 25.79
N LEU A 11 -2.52 17.56 25.10
CA LEU A 11 -3.74 18.35 25.28
C LEU A 11 -4.98 17.55 24.85
N LEU A 12 -4.92 16.85 23.72
CA LEU A 12 -5.99 15.96 23.27
C LEU A 12 -6.26 14.84 24.28
N SER A 13 -5.22 14.24 24.86
CA SER A 13 -5.38 13.21 25.92
C SER A 13 -6.00 13.74 27.21
N TRP A 14 -5.96 15.06 27.43
CA TRP A 14 -6.61 15.75 28.56
C TRP A 14 -8.00 16.29 28.20
N GLY A 15 -8.56 15.90 27.06
CA GLY A 15 -9.91 16.27 26.64
C GLY A 15 -10.01 17.63 25.95
N ALA A 16 -8.89 18.17 25.43
CA ALA A 16 -8.97 19.35 24.58
C ALA A 16 -9.78 19.04 23.30
N ASP A 17 -10.68 19.94 22.93
CA ASP A 17 -11.51 19.78 21.74
C ASP A 17 -10.68 19.99 20.46
N ALA A 18 -10.56 18.93 19.66
CA ALA A 18 -9.85 18.92 18.38
C ALA A 18 -10.50 19.82 17.31
N ASN A 19 -11.73 20.27 17.53
CA ASN A 19 -12.55 21.05 16.59
C ASN A 19 -12.87 22.46 17.09
N ALA A 20 -12.27 22.88 18.21
CA ALA A 20 -12.48 24.20 18.78
C ALA A 20 -12.10 25.31 17.79
N ARG A 21 -13.03 26.24 17.53
CA ARG A 21 -12.81 27.34 16.59
C ARG A 21 -12.30 28.59 17.29
N ASP A 22 -11.30 29.25 16.70
CA ASP A 22 -10.87 30.56 17.14
C ASP A 22 -11.82 31.68 16.67
N LYS A 23 -11.50 32.95 16.99
CA LYS A 23 -12.31 34.11 16.59
C LYS A 23 -12.46 34.29 15.07
N LYS A 24 -11.61 33.65 14.26
CA LYS A 24 -11.66 33.66 12.80
C LYS A 24 -12.31 32.39 12.24
N GLY A 25 -12.82 31.52 13.10
CA GLY A 25 -13.39 30.24 12.72
C GLY A 25 -12.36 29.17 12.37
N TYR A 26 -11.08 29.39 12.68
CA TYR A 26 -10.05 28.39 12.40
C TYR A 26 -10.06 27.30 13.45
N THR A 27 -10.16 26.06 12.97
CA THR A 27 -9.96 24.85 13.76
C THR A 27 -8.46 24.58 13.97
N PRO A 28 -8.08 23.75 14.95
CA PRO A 28 -6.69 23.37 15.16
C PRO A 28 -6.03 22.78 13.91
N ILE A 29 -6.77 22.04 13.08
CA ILE A 29 -6.26 21.47 11.83
C ILE A 29 -5.92 22.57 10.81
N ILE A 30 -6.75 23.61 10.67
CA ILE A 30 -6.44 24.76 9.81
C ILE A 30 -5.16 25.47 10.28
N ILE A 31 -5.01 25.68 11.59
CA ILE A 31 -3.84 26.36 12.16
C ILE A 31 -2.58 25.52 11.92
N ALA A 32 -2.63 24.22 12.21
CA ALA A 32 -1.51 23.30 11.99
C ALA A 32 -1.09 23.24 10.51
N THR A 33 -2.07 23.24 9.61
CA THR A 33 -1.85 23.26 8.15
C THR A 33 -1.12 24.52 7.71
N ARG A 34 -1.61 25.69 8.13
CA ARG A 34 -1.03 27.00 7.77
C ARG A 34 0.39 27.18 8.29
N GLU A 35 0.67 26.64 9.47
CA GLU A 35 1.99 26.66 10.09
C GLU A 35 2.90 25.51 9.65
N ILE A 36 2.44 24.61 8.75
CA ILE A 36 3.17 23.44 8.24
C ILE A 36 3.68 22.56 9.41
N ARG A 37 2.79 22.30 10.37
CA ARG A 37 3.06 21.48 11.56
C ARG A 37 2.60 20.05 11.33
N GLU A 38 3.36 19.31 10.54
CA GLU A 38 3.02 17.94 10.14
C GLU A 38 2.64 17.02 11.31
N MET A 39 3.47 16.96 12.36
CA MET A 39 3.16 16.15 13.54
C MET A 39 1.88 16.60 14.27
N SER A 40 1.54 17.89 14.22
CA SER A 40 0.28 18.37 14.79
C SER A 40 -0.91 17.95 13.94
N VAL A 41 -0.77 18.01 12.61
CA VAL A 41 -1.77 17.53 11.63
C VAL A 41 -2.06 16.05 11.87
N LEU A 42 -1.01 15.21 11.93
CA LEU A 42 -1.12 13.78 12.21
C LEU A 42 -1.84 13.46 13.53
N ARG A 43 -1.47 14.16 14.62
CA ARG A 43 -2.08 13.93 15.94
C ARG A 43 -3.55 14.35 15.99
N LEU A 44 -3.91 15.42 15.27
CA LEU A 44 -5.29 15.90 15.18
C LEU A 44 -6.15 14.91 14.39
N PHE A 45 -5.66 14.39 13.27
CA PHE A 45 -6.38 13.40 12.45
C PHE A 45 -6.89 12.20 13.24
N GLY A 46 -6.10 11.69 14.20
CA GLY A 46 -6.49 10.61 15.12
C GLY A 46 -7.57 10.97 16.15
N ASN A 47 -8.19 12.17 16.10
CA ASN A 47 -9.17 12.66 17.08
C ASN A 47 -10.43 13.26 16.42
N GLY A 48 -10.80 12.83 15.21
CA GLY A 48 -12.09 13.17 14.59
C GLY A 48 -12.22 14.64 14.17
N VAL A 49 -11.30 15.11 13.32
CA VAL A 49 -11.23 16.50 12.87
C VAL A 49 -12.39 16.92 11.95
N ASP A 50 -12.89 18.12 12.17
CA ASP A 50 -13.84 18.84 11.32
C ASP A 50 -13.07 19.56 10.20
N LEU A 51 -13.33 19.12 8.96
CA LEU A 51 -12.74 19.68 7.75
C LEU A 51 -13.65 20.68 7.03
N SER A 52 -14.71 21.15 7.69
CA SER A 52 -15.58 22.18 7.12
C SER A 52 -14.89 23.55 7.03
N PRO A 53 -15.41 24.47 6.20
CA PRO A 53 -14.82 25.80 6.01
C PRO A 53 -14.65 26.62 7.29
N SER A 54 -13.69 27.53 7.29
CA SER A 54 -13.55 28.61 8.28
C SER A 54 -14.71 29.60 8.19
N SER A 55 -14.75 30.59 9.09
CA SER A 55 -15.72 31.69 9.00
C SER A 55 -15.49 32.59 7.77
N SER A 56 -14.31 32.54 7.16
CA SER A 56 -14.01 33.22 5.87
C SER A 56 -14.40 32.39 4.65
N GLY A 57 -14.90 31.17 4.83
CA GLY A 57 -15.31 30.28 3.73
C GLY A 57 -14.18 29.41 3.15
N GLU A 58 -12.96 29.50 3.71
CA GLU A 58 -11.80 28.73 3.25
C GLU A 58 -11.74 27.37 3.97
N THR A 59 -11.56 26.29 3.20
CA THR A 59 -11.42 24.92 3.70
C THR A 59 -9.98 24.62 4.13
N PRO A 60 -9.76 23.62 5.03
CA PRO A 60 -8.42 23.13 5.31
C PRO A 60 -7.64 22.70 4.06
N LEU A 61 -8.33 22.14 3.05
CA LEU A 61 -7.71 21.74 1.77
C LEU A 61 -7.18 22.95 1.00
N GLN A 62 -7.94 24.04 0.93
CA GLN A 62 -7.48 25.29 0.31
C GLN A 62 -6.26 25.85 1.06
N PHE A 63 -6.27 25.85 2.40
CA PHE A 63 -5.09 26.26 3.18
C PHE A 63 -3.87 25.38 2.95
N ALA A 64 -4.06 24.07 2.80
CA ALA A 64 -2.98 23.13 2.54
C ALA A 64 -2.36 23.38 1.17
N TYR A 65 -3.20 23.59 0.16
CA TYR A 65 -2.78 23.87 -1.21
C TYR A 65 -2.05 25.21 -1.33
N GLU A 66 -2.56 26.27 -0.71
CA GLU A 66 -1.86 27.56 -0.66
C GLU A 66 -0.51 27.46 0.06
N SER A 67 -0.43 26.65 1.13
CA SER A 67 0.80 26.43 1.87
C SER A 67 1.81 25.66 1.01
N TYR A 68 1.39 24.61 0.31
CA TYR A 68 2.20 23.88 -0.66
C TYR A 68 2.76 24.80 -1.76
N ARG A 69 1.89 25.58 -2.43
CA ARG A 69 2.31 26.52 -3.49
C ARG A 69 3.34 27.54 -3.00
N ARG A 70 3.18 28.07 -1.79
CA ARG A 70 4.13 29.02 -1.19
C ARG A 70 5.50 28.40 -0.89
N HIS A 71 5.58 27.09 -0.67
CA HIS A 71 6.80 26.40 -0.23
C HIS A 71 7.42 25.50 -1.30
N GLN A 72 6.95 25.57 -2.56
CA GLN A 72 7.47 24.77 -3.69
C GLN A 72 8.99 24.90 -3.94
N LYS A 73 9.64 25.96 -3.44
CA LYS A 73 11.10 26.18 -3.58
C LYS A 73 11.82 26.28 -2.23
N HIS A 74 11.16 25.88 -1.15
CA HIS A 74 11.65 26.02 0.22
C HIS A 74 12.04 24.65 0.79
N PRO A 75 13.02 24.54 1.69
CA PRO A 75 13.37 23.28 2.38
C PRO A 75 12.22 22.60 3.16
N ASN A 76 11.07 23.27 3.34
CA ASN A 76 9.87 22.70 3.97
C ASN A 76 8.86 22.15 2.94
N HIS A 77 9.23 22.09 1.65
CA HIS A 77 8.40 21.56 0.56
C HIS A 77 7.78 20.21 0.94
N ASP A 78 8.63 19.31 1.42
CA ASP A 78 8.32 17.93 1.74
C ASP A 78 7.22 17.82 2.83
N CYS A 79 7.31 18.64 3.88
CA CYS A 79 6.27 18.70 4.91
C CYS A 79 4.94 19.29 4.39
N SER A 80 5.00 20.32 3.53
CA SER A 80 3.79 20.92 2.96
C SER A 80 3.08 20.00 1.96
N ASP A 81 3.84 19.18 1.25
CA ASP A 81 3.34 18.16 0.33
C ASP A 81 2.63 17.02 1.08
N ARG A 82 3.25 16.51 2.16
CA ARG A 82 2.62 15.49 3.02
C ARG A 82 1.34 15.99 3.69
N ILE A 83 1.33 17.24 4.18
CA ILE A 83 0.13 17.85 4.78
C ILE A 83 -0.98 18.02 3.73
N LEU A 84 -0.65 18.50 2.52
CA LEU A 84 -1.61 18.61 1.42
C LEU A 84 -2.21 17.26 1.07
N THR A 85 -1.36 16.24 0.92
CA THR A 85 -1.79 14.88 0.62
C THR A 85 -2.73 14.32 1.69
N GLN A 86 -2.40 14.46 2.97
CA GLN A 86 -3.26 14.00 4.07
C GLN A 86 -4.61 14.71 4.12
N ILE A 87 -4.62 16.04 3.99
CA ILE A 87 -5.87 16.82 4.03
C ILE A 87 -6.74 16.55 2.81
N TYR A 88 -6.13 16.41 1.65
CA TYR A 88 -6.83 15.99 0.43
C TYR A 88 -7.48 14.62 0.61
N ARG A 89 -6.74 13.62 1.11
CA ARG A 89 -7.29 12.28 1.39
C ARG A 89 -8.48 12.33 2.34
N ALA A 90 -8.38 13.07 3.43
CA ALA A 90 -9.48 13.15 4.38
C ALA A 90 -10.71 13.90 3.83
N THR A 91 -10.48 14.92 3.00
CA THR A 91 -11.53 15.75 2.41
C THR A 91 -12.26 15.04 1.26
N VAL A 92 -11.50 14.39 0.37
CA VAL A 92 -12.01 13.77 -0.87
C VAL A 92 -12.31 12.29 -0.68
N TYR A 93 -11.51 11.58 0.10
CA TYR A 93 -11.64 10.14 0.30
C TYR A 93 -12.20 9.73 1.66
N GLY A 94 -12.44 10.69 2.58
CA GLY A 94 -12.89 10.37 3.94
C GLY A 94 -11.87 9.55 4.73
N ASP A 95 -10.61 9.62 4.32
CA ASP A 95 -9.50 8.83 4.84
C ASP A 95 -8.65 9.69 5.79
N TYR A 96 -8.92 9.52 7.09
CA TYR A 96 -8.29 10.27 8.18
C TYR A 96 -7.04 9.55 8.74
N GLY A 97 -6.58 8.46 8.11
CA GLY A 97 -5.39 7.71 8.52
C GLY A 97 -5.49 6.99 9.89
N ASN A 98 -6.66 7.02 10.54
CA ASN A 98 -6.97 6.30 11.78
C ASN A 98 -8.48 6.06 11.82
N ASN A 99 -8.92 4.85 12.20
CA ASN A 99 -10.31 4.35 12.23
C ASN A 99 -11.32 5.24 12.99
N ILE A 100 -11.65 6.43 12.49
CA ILE A 100 -12.69 7.29 13.02
C ILE A 100 -13.64 7.64 11.87
N HIS A 101 -14.81 7.01 11.92
CA HIS A 101 -16.03 7.29 11.16
C HIS A 101 -15.85 7.70 9.69
N HIS A 102 -16.01 6.72 8.79
CA HIS A 102 -16.28 6.96 7.38
C HIS A 102 -17.49 7.89 7.22
N ARG A 103 -17.26 9.12 6.75
CA ARG A 103 -18.33 9.85 6.06
C ARG A 103 -18.55 9.15 4.72
N THR A 104 -19.79 8.81 4.43
CA THR A 104 -20.21 8.04 3.24
C THR A 104 -20.25 8.88 1.96
N GLU A 105 -19.99 10.18 2.02
CA GLU A 105 -19.97 11.07 0.86
C GLU A 105 -18.73 11.98 0.85
N PRO A 106 -18.07 12.16 -0.32
CA PRO A 106 -16.99 13.14 -0.49
C PRO A 106 -17.51 14.54 -0.20
N ILE A 107 -16.75 15.35 0.56
CA ILE A 107 -17.16 16.72 0.94
C ILE A 107 -17.00 17.70 -0.24
N LEU A 108 -16.20 17.34 -1.26
CA LEU A 108 -15.96 18.13 -2.47
C LEU A 108 -16.01 17.23 -3.71
N ASP A 109 -16.73 17.70 -4.74
CA ASP A 109 -16.69 17.15 -6.09
C ASP A 109 -15.41 17.66 -6.80
N PRO A 110 -14.46 16.80 -7.18
CA PRO A 110 -13.24 17.21 -7.89
C PRO A 110 -13.52 17.96 -9.21
N ASP A 111 -14.68 17.74 -9.82
CA ASP A 111 -15.10 18.41 -11.06
C ASP A 111 -15.71 19.80 -10.81
N SER A 112 -15.93 20.18 -9.54
CA SER A 112 -16.40 21.51 -9.13
C SER A 112 -15.27 22.51 -8.81
N MET A 113 -14.01 22.07 -8.87
CA MET A 113 -12.83 22.89 -8.57
C MET A 113 -12.30 23.57 -9.84
N ALA A 114 -11.74 24.78 -9.71
CA ALA A 114 -11.18 25.51 -10.85
C ALA A 114 -10.09 24.68 -11.55
N ASP A 115 -10.04 24.75 -12.88
CA ASP A 115 -9.25 23.83 -13.75
C ASP A 115 -7.79 23.62 -13.32
N GLY A 116 -7.12 24.66 -12.82
CA GLY A 116 -5.72 24.56 -12.36
C GLY A 116 -5.53 23.83 -11.03
N ASP A 117 -6.56 23.78 -10.18
CA ASP A 117 -6.52 23.13 -8.88
C ASP A 117 -6.87 21.64 -9.00
N ALA A 118 -7.78 21.28 -9.90
CA ALA A 118 -8.12 19.89 -10.19
C ALA A 118 -6.94 19.09 -10.78
N GLU A 119 -6.07 19.72 -11.57
CA GLU A 119 -4.91 19.07 -12.19
C GLU A 119 -3.79 18.75 -11.19
N VAL A 120 -3.56 19.60 -10.18
CA VAL A 120 -2.61 19.31 -9.09
C VAL A 120 -3.15 18.18 -8.20
N LEU A 121 -4.46 18.18 -7.92
CA LEU A 121 -5.10 17.17 -7.07
C LEU A 121 -5.23 15.80 -7.74
N LYS A 122 -5.44 15.74 -9.06
CA LYS A 122 -5.40 14.51 -9.87
C LYS A 122 -3.99 13.88 -9.93
N ASN A 123 -2.97 14.68 -9.65
CA ASN A 123 -1.56 14.27 -9.63
C ASN A 123 -0.98 14.17 -8.21
N LEU A 124 -1.80 14.31 -7.15
CA LEU A 124 -1.33 14.05 -5.80
C LEU A 124 -0.93 12.58 -5.68
N PRO A 125 0.20 12.28 -5.00
CA PRO A 125 0.67 10.92 -4.87
C PRO A 125 -0.44 10.08 -4.24
N LEU A 126 -0.90 9.09 -5.00
CA LEU A 126 -1.57 7.94 -4.42
C LEU A 126 -0.59 7.41 -3.37
N ASN A 127 -1.07 7.09 -2.18
CA ASN A 127 -0.24 6.48 -1.13
C ASN A 127 0.03 5.03 -1.51
N ASP A 128 0.51 4.80 -2.72
CA ASP A 128 0.91 3.53 -3.31
C ASP A 128 2.43 3.48 -3.49
N THR A 129 3.13 4.45 -2.91
CA THR A 129 4.58 4.58 -2.90
C THR A 129 5.08 4.72 -1.46
N ALA A 130 6.10 3.95 -1.09
CA ALA A 130 6.85 4.10 0.16
C ALA A 130 8.34 4.07 -0.13
N ASP A 131 9.04 5.10 0.35
CA ASP A 131 10.48 5.35 0.16
C ASP A 131 11.12 5.84 1.49
N ASP A 132 10.71 5.22 2.60
CA ASP A 132 11.02 5.70 3.97
C ASP A 132 12.53 5.76 4.26
N TRP A 133 13.34 5.05 3.45
CA TRP A 133 14.79 4.95 3.57
C TRP A 133 15.52 6.24 3.17
N ASN A 134 14.81 7.17 2.53
CA ASN A 134 15.32 8.51 2.25
C ASN A 134 15.38 9.36 3.53
N SER A 135 14.70 8.95 4.61
CA SER A 135 14.93 9.53 5.93
C SER A 135 16.32 9.11 6.43
N HIS A 136 17.09 10.04 7.00
CA HIS A 136 18.46 9.78 7.46
C HIS A 136 18.53 8.96 8.77
N ASN A 137 17.39 8.50 9.28
CA ASN A 137 17.28 7.77 10.53
C ASN A 137 17.02 6.28 10.28
N CYS A 138 17.72 5.42 11.02
CA CYS A 138 17.47 3.98 10.97
C CYS A 138 16.25 3.62 11.81
N ALA A 139 15.39 2.79 11.24
CA ALA A 139 14.26 2.19 11.92
C ALA A 139 14.66 0.87 12.57
N ASP A 140 13.90 0.42 13.56
CA ASP A 140 14.12 -0.86 14.24
C ASP A 140 13.81 -2.03 13.29
N LEU A 141 12.73 -1.88 12.51
CA LEU A 141 12.29 -2.82 11.49
C LEU A 141 12.34 -2.20 10.10
N ALA A 142 12.93 -2.90 9.13
CA ALA A 142 12.84 -2.59 7.71
C ALA A 142 11.94 -3.60 7.00
N VAL A 143 11.03 -3.11 6.16
CA VAL A 143 10.18 -3.95 5.30
C VAL A 143 10.44 -3.61 3.85
N ILE A 144 10.91 -4.60 3.08
CA ILE A 144 11.14 -4.48 1.64
C ILE A 144 10.00 -5.20 0.94
N PHE A 145 9.20 -4.47 0.16
CA PHE A 145 7.93 -4.94 -0.35
C PHE A 145 7.85 -4.95 -1.87
N ALA A 146 7.46 -6.09 -2.45
CA ALA A 146 7.10 -6.19 -3.86
C ALA A 146 5.57 -6.20 -4.06
N ARG A 147 5.07 -5.20 -4.81
CA ARG A 147 3.64 -5.05 -5.15
C ARG A 147 3.11 -6.14 -6.09
N GLY A 148 1.80 -6.17 -6.29
CA GLY A 148 1.10 -7.18 -7.07
C GLY A 148 0.92 -6.75 -8.52
N THR A 149 0.48 -7.69 -9.37
CA THR A 149 0.27 -7.39 -10.79
C THR A 149 -0.77 -6.30 -10.98
N PHE A 150 -0.45 -5.32 -11.82
CA PHE A 150 -1.21 -4.11 -12.12
C PHE A 150 -1.26 -3.06 -11.01
N ASP A 151 -0.52 -3.23 -9.92
CA ASP A 151 -0.41 -2.17 -8.92
C ASP A 151 0.35 -0.96 -9.46
N SER A 152 -0.19 0.21 -9.14
CA SER A 152 0.47 1.50 -9.30
C SER A 152 1.51 1.73 -8.19
N GLY A 153 2.35 2.76 -8.35
CA GLY A 153 3.41 3.09 -7.41
C GLY A 153 4.43 1.97 -7.22
N ASN A 154 5.04 1.90 -6.03
CA ASN A 154 6.01 0.86 -5.68
C ASN A 154 5.48 -0.15 -4.62
N ILE A 155 4.39 0.16 -3.91
CA ILE A 155 3.73 -0.70 -2.92
C ILE A 155 2.25 -0.99 -3.24
N GLY A 156 1.61 -0.22 -4.13
CA GLY A 156 0.24 -0.47 -4.57
C GLY A 156 -0.84 -0.17 -3.51
N PRO A 157 -2.12 -0.08 -3.95
CA PRO A 157 -3.21 0.36 -3.09
C PRO A 157 -3.94 -0.76 -2.33
N TRP A 158 -3.66 -2.03 -2.66
CA TRP A 158 -4.44 -3.18 -2.16
C TRP A 158 -3.86 -3.81 -0.90
N VAL A 159 -2.53 -3.98 -0.87
CA VAL A 159 -1.85 -4.70 0.21
C VAL A 159 -0.74 -3.86 0.80
N GLY A 160 0.16 -3.32 -0.03
CA GLY A 160 1.34 -2.62 0.46
C GLY A 160 0.98 -1.41 1.30
N GLN A 161 0.08 -0.55 0.82
CA GLN A 161 -0.36 0.62 1.58
C GLN A 161 -1.02 0.29 2.93
N PRO A 162 -2.08 -0.54 3.00
CA PRO A 162 -2.71 -0.83 4.29
C PRO A 162 -1.80 -1.68 5.21
N PHE A 163 -0.85 -2.46 4.67
CA PHE A 163 0.16 -3.14 5.48
C PHE A 163 1.18 -2.18 6.08
N HIS A 164 1.62 -1.19 5.29
CA HIS A 164 2.48 -0.12 5.76
C HIS A 164 1.83 0.65 6.92
N GLU A 165 0.58 1.07 6.77
CA GLU A 165 -0.19 1.74 7.82
C GLU A 165 -0.33 0.86 9.08
N ALA A 166 -0.67 -0.42 8.92
CA ALA A 166 -0.82 -1.34 10.05
C ALA A 166 0.49 -1.55 10.83
N LEU A 167 1.63 -1.60 10.15
CA LEU A 167 2.94 -1.70 10.81
C LEU A 167 3.30 -0.43 11.57
N ILE A 168 3.06 0.76 11.00
CA ILE A 168 3.28 2.04 11.71
C ILE A 168 2.36 2.12 12.94
N GLU A 169 1.07 1.77 12.80
CA GLU A 169 0.12 1.74 13.92
C GLU A 169 0.62 0.81 15.03
N LYS A 170 1.19 -0.34 14.66
CA LYS A 170 1.64 -1.36 15.61
C LYS A 170 2.97 -1.04 16.31
N PHE A 171 3.96 -0.57 15.57
CA PHE A 171 5.32 -0.33 16.07
C PHE A 171 5.53 1.10 16.59
N GLY A 172 4.74 2.06 16.10
CA GLY A 172 4.87 3.48 16.38
C GLY A 172 5.73 4.24 15.36
N ASP A 173 5.55 5.56 15.33
CA ASP A 173 6.21 6.47 14.39
C ASP A 173 7.74 6.31 14.40
N GLY A 174 8.35 6.17 13.22
CA GLY A 174 9.81 6.10 13.05
C GLY A 174 10.44 4.76 13.44
N LYS A 175 9.65 3.76 13.84
CA LYS A 175 10.12 2.42 14.20
C LYS A 175 10.12 1.43 13.02
N VAL A 176 9.42 1.77 11.95
CA VAL A 176 9.35 0.99 10.71
C VAL A 176 9.86 1.83 9.56
N ALA A 177 10.66 1.22 8.70
CA ALA A 177 11.09 1.76 7.42
C ALA A 177 10.57 0.85 6.29
N PHE A 178 9.54 1.31 5.58
CA PHE A 178 8.89 0.56 4.51
C PHE A 178 9.37 1.05 3.14
N GLN A 179 9.73 0.12 2.27
CA GLN A 179 10.22 0.43 0.92
C GLN A 179 9.61 -0.49 -0.12
N GLY A 180 9.02 0.11 -1.15
CA GLY A 180 8.58 -0.62 -2.33
C GLY A 180 9.72 -0.84 -3.34
N VAL A 181 9.63 -1.92 -4.11
CA VAL A 181 10.54 -2.20 -5.24
C VAL A 181 10.38 -1.14 -6.32
N ASN A 182 11.51 -0.61 -6.82
CA ASN A 182 11.53 0.44 -7.83
C ASN A 182 10.70 0.03 -9.08
N PRO A 183 9.72 0.86 -9.52
CA PRO A 183 8.92 0.57 -10.71
C PRO A 183 9.73 0.40 -12.01
N HIS A 184 10.95 0.93 -12.08
CA HIS A 184 11.85 0.71 -13.21
C HIS A 184 12.35 -0.74 -13.29
N ASP A 185 12.64 -1.36 -12.15
CA ASP A 185 13.13 -2.75 -12.08
C ASP A 185 11.98 -3.76 -12.07
N TYR A 186 10.80 -3.34 -11.61
CA TYR A 186 9.62 -4.18 -11.48
C TYR A 186 8.37 -3.48 -12.02
N LEU A 187 7.99 -3.85 -13.24
CA LEU A 187 6.81 -3.32 -13.92
C LEU A 187 5.48 -3.82 -13.35
N ALA A 188 5.50 -4.94 -12.62
CA ALA A 188 4.30 -5.60 -12.09
C ALA A 188 3.21 -5.84 -13.15
N ASN A 189 3.57 -6.38 -14.31
CA ASN A 189 2.64 -6.64 -15.42
C ASN A 189 2.32 -8.14 -15.58
N LEU A 190 1.28 -8.46 -16.36
CA LEU A 190 0.84 -9.84 -16.55
C LEU A 190 1.92 -10.69 -17.17
N LYS A 191 2.62 -10.17 -18.18
CA LYS A 191 3.68 -10.89 -18.89
C LYS A 191 4.75 -11.43 -17.92
N GLY A 192 5.29 -10.57 -17.06
CA GLY A 192 6.26 -10.98 -16.05
C GLY A 192 5.69 -11.97 -15.02
N TYR A 193 4.36 -12.09 -14.92
CA TYR A 193 3.72 -13.06 -14.03
C TYR A 193 3.63 -14.40 -14.75
N ILE A 194 3.06 -14.44 -15.95
CA ILE A 194 2.74 -15.68 -16.68
C ILE A 194 3.95 -16.32 -17.39
N GLU A 195 4.98 -15.54 -17.72
CA GLU A 195 6.19 -16.05 -18.36
C GLU A 195 7.25 -16.45 -17.33
N ASP A 196 7.48 -15.57 -16.34
CA ASP A 196 8.60 -15.73 -15.41
C ASP A 196 8.19 -16.27 -14.04
N GLY A 197 6.90 -16.30 -13.71
CA GLY A 197 6.42 -16.54 -12.35
C GLY A 197 7.03 -15.52 -11.38
N GLY A 198 6.86 -14.24 -11.68
CA GLY A 198 7.53 -13.13 -10.98
C GLY A 198 8.89 -12.83 -11.61
N PRO A 199 9.14 -11.62 -12.15
CA PRO A 199 10.38 -11.32 -12.86
C PRO A 199 11.63 -11.46 -11.97
N GLU A 200 12.73 -11.99 -12.50
CA GLU A 200 14.00 -12.05 -11.75
C GLU A 200 14.54 -10.65 -11.43
N SER A 201 14.26 -9.65 -12.28
CA SER A 201 14.63 -8.24 -12.01
C SER A 201 14.02 -7.70 -10.71
N CYS A 202 12.79 -8.11 -10.40
CA CYS A 202 12.09 -7.78 -9.15
C CYS A 202 12.79 -8.42 -7.94
N ALA A 203 13.18 -9.70 -8.05
CA ALA A 203 13.93 -10.38 -6.99
C ALA A 203 15.34 -9.79 -6.77
N ILE A 204 16.03 -9.40 -7.86
CA ILE A 204 17.31 -8.67 -7.81
C ILE A 204 17.13 -7.34 -7.08
N SER A 205 16.12 -6.56 -7.45
CA SER A 205 15.85 -5.25 -6.84
C SER A 205 15.53 -5.37 -5.35
N LEU A 206 14.73 -6.37 -4.94
CA LEU A 206 14.52 -6.71 -3.52
C LEU A 206 15.85 -6.99 -2.79
N ARG A 207 16.73 -7.82 -3.37
CA ARG A 207 18.03 -8.15 -2.76
C ARG A 207 18.92 -6.93 -2.60
N HIS A 208 19.03 -6.10 -3.65
CA HIS A 208 19.80 -4.86 -3.59
C HIS A 208 19.25 -3.90 -2.54
N ALA A 209 17.92 -3.77 -2.46
CA ALA A 209 17.26 -2.93 -1.48
C ALA A 209 17.58 -3.39 -0.04
N VAL A 210 17.53 -4.71 0.20
CA VAL A 210 17.94 -5.30 1.49
C VAL A 210 19.40 -4.99 1.81
N GLU A 211 20.32 -5.19 0.86
CA GLU A 211 21.76 -4.95 1.02
C GLU A 211 22.08 -3.47 1.26
N GLU A 212 21.45 -2.57 0.51
CA GLU A 212 21.61 -1.12 0.64
C GLU A 212 21.18 -0.64 2.03
N TYR A 213 19.96 -0.96 2.44
CA TYR A 213 19.46 -0.56 3.75
C TYR A 213 20.32 -1.16 4.86
N SER A 214 20.71 -2.43 4.70
CA SER A 214 21.56 -3.15 5.64
C SER A 214 22.94 -2.54 5.85
N SER A 215 23.51 -1.94 4.80
CA SER A 215 24.82 -1.29 4.85
C SER A 215 24.80 -0.03 5.72
N ARG A 216 23.67 0.70 5.68
CA ARG A 216 23.40 1.94 6.41
C ARG A 216 22.93 1.66 7.83
N CYS A 217 21.97 0.75 7.99
CA CYS A 217 21.27 0.46 9.23
C CYS A 217 21.59 -0.96 9.70
N ARG A 218 22.70 -1.09 10.42
CA ARG A 218 23.32 -2.39 10.74
C ARG A 218 22.61 -3.18 11.85
N SER A 219 21.82 -2.52 12.68
CA SER A 219 21.07 -3.13 13.78
C SER A 219 19.65 -3.56 13.39
N SER A 220 19.10 -2.98 12.33
CA SER A 220 17.70 -3.19 11.96
C SER A 220 17.42 -4.65 11.60
N LYS A 221 16.25 -5.13 12.06
CA LYS A 221 15.67 -6.40 11.60
C LYS A 221 14.99 -6.18 10.25
N ILE A 222 14.93 -7.24 9.46
CA ILE A 222 14.51 -7.16 8.06
C ILE A 222 13.36 -8.12 7.83
N VAL A 223 12.32 -7.63 7.19
CA VAL A 223 11.22 -8.42 6.63
C VAL A 223 11.25 -8.23 5.12
N ILE A 224 11.36 -9.35 4.40
CA ILE A 224 11.09 -9.36 2.96
C ILE A 224 9.60 -9.66 2.81
N SER A 225 8.91 -8.90 1.98
CA SER A 225 7.48 -9.04 1.80
C SER A 225 7.09 -8.93 0.33
N GLY A 226 5.99 -9.57 -0.04
CA GLY A 226 5.38 -9.35 -1.35
C GLY A 226 3.98 -9.91 -1.43
N TRP A 227 3.21 -9.48 -2.41
CA TRP A 227 1.88 -10.02 -2.63
C TRP A 227 1.62 -10.36 -4.10
N SER A 228 0.80 -11.38 -4.37
CA SER A 228 0.54 -11.85 -5.73
C SER A 228 1.85 -12.21 -6.46
N GLN A 229 2.08 -11.69 -7.67
CA GLN A 229 3.36 -11.74 -8.38
C GLN A 229 4.55 -11.27 -7.53
N GLY A 230 4.37 -10.26 -6.68
CA GLY A 230 5.40 -9.77 -5.75
C GLY A 230 5.78 -10.79 -4.69
N ALA A 231 4.87 -11.69 -4.28
CA ALA A 231 5.20 -12.80 -3.39
C ALA A 231 6.20 -13.75 -4.06
N LEU A 232 6.03 -14.03 -5.35
CA LEU A 232 6.99 -14.85 -6.11
C LEU A 232 8.37 -14.17 -6.20
N CYS A 233 8.41 -12.84 -6.38
CA CYS A 233 9.67 -12.09 -6.29
C CYS A 233 10.33 -12.24 -4.92
N ALA A 234 9.53 -12.13 -3.85
CA ALA A 234 9.98 -12.22 -2.47
C ALA A 234 10.55 -13.61 -2.15
N HIS A 235 9.91 -14.68 -2.61
CA HIS A 235 10.47 -16.03 -2.54
C HIS A 235 11.79 -16.17 -3.30
N LYS A 236 11.91 -15.60 -4.49
CA LYS A 236 13.17 -15.62 -5.26
C LYS A 236 14.30 -14.82 -4.63
N SER A 237 14.00 -13.82 -3.79
CA SER A 237 14.99 -12.90 -3.24
C SER A 237 15.69 -13.40 -1.96
N VAL A 238 15.16 -14.40 -1.26
CA VAL A 238 15.65 -14.79 0.08
C VAL A 238 17.06 -15.42 0.12
N ASN A 239 17.61 -15.81 -1.04
CA ASN A 239 18.96 -16.39 -1.12
C ASN A 239 20.07 -15.33 -1.24
N LEU A 240 20.15 -14.44 -0.25
CA LEU A 240 21.24 -13.45 -0.15
C LEU A 240 22.58 -14.12 0.17
N ARG A 241 23.65 -13.59 -0.44
CA ARG A 241 25.02 -14.10 -0.26
C ARG A 241 25.67 -13.61 1.02
N ASP A 242 25.37 -12.39 1.45
CA ASP A 242 25.90 -11.82 2.69
C ASP A 242 25.26 -12.48 3.92
N VAL A 243 26.06 -13.27 4.64
CA VAL A 243 25.61 -14.05 5.80
C VAL A 243 25.16 -13.14 6.96
N PRO A 244 25.92 -12.10 7.36
CA PRO A 244 25.44 -11.10 8.32
C PRO A 244 24.09 -10.45 7.97
N VAL A 245 23.87 -10.08 6.72
CA VAL A 245 22.60 -9.50 6.27
C VAL A 245 21.48 -10.53 6.35
N ARG A 246 21.72 -11.74 5.83
CA ARG A 246 20.73 -12.84 5.85
C ARG A 246 20.30 -13.23 7.27
N ALA A 247 21.22 -13.17 8.24
CA ALA A 247 20.92 -13.43 9.65
C ALA A 247 19.96 -12.40 10.28
N ARG A 248 19.77 -11.23 9.65
CA ARG A 248 18.83 -10.19 10.10
C ARG A 248 17.45 -10.29 9.44
N ILE A 249 17.27 -11.18 8.47
CA ILE A 249 15.95 -11.43 7.87
C ILE A 249 15.15 -12.32 8.81
N ILE A 250 14.19 -11.71 9.49
CA ILE A 250 13.39 -12.41 10.51
C ILE A 250 12.17 -13.08 9.90
N ALA A 251 11.59 -12.51 8.83
CA ALA A 251 10.44 -13.10 8.15
C ALA A 251 10.41 -12.87 6.64
N LEU A 252 9.80 -13.84 5.95
CA LEU A 252 9.20 -13.66 4.63
C LEU A 252 7.68 -13.57 4.81
N VAL A 253 7.10 -12.42 4.48
CA VAL A 253 5.67 -12.14 4.61
C VAL A 253 5.01 -12.12 3.23
N THR A 254 4.02 -12.96 3.00
CA THR A 254 3.37 -13.07 1.68
C THR A 254 1.85 -13.02 1.76
N PHE A 255 1.22 -12.32 0.82
CA PHE A 255 -0.23 -12.25 0.69
C PHE A 255 -0.67 -12.75 -0.70
N GLY A 256 -1.70 -13.60 -0.75
CA GLY A 256 -2.17 -14.18 -2.01
C GLY A 256 -1.06 -14.93 -2.76
N ASP A 257 -0.26 -15.69 -2.01
CA ASP A 257 0.98 -16.29 -2.47
C ASP A 257 0.75 -17.42 -3.50
N PRO A 258 1.13 -17.24 -4.77
CA PRO A 258 0.92 -18.24 -5.80
C PRO A 258 2.05 -19.28 -5.90
N VAL A 259 2.99 -19.35 -4.94
CA VAL A 259 4.11 -20.33 -5.01
C VAL A 259 3.65 -21.75 -5.30
N SER A 260 2.55 -22.20 -4.69
CA SER A 260 2.04 -23.57 -4.85
C SER A 260 1.65 -23.94 -6.29
N ILE A 261 1.28 -22.96 -7.11
CA ILE A 261 0.90 -23.16 -8.53
C ILE A 261 2.06 -22.87 -9.50
N TRP A 262 3.24 -22.55 -8.97
CA TRP A 262 4.46 -22.28 -9.74
C TRP A 262 5.61 -23.23 -9.42
N GLN A 263 5.54 -23.98 -8.31
CA GLN A 263 6.59 -24.90 -7.86
C GLN A 263 6.87 -26.07 -8.83
N ASP A 264 5.95 -26.34 -9.77
CA ASP A 264 6.12 -27.33 -10.83
C ASP A 264 7.05 -26.86 -11.96
N THR A 265 7.19 -25.54 -12.15
CA THR A 265 8.07 -24.95 -13.18
C THR A 265 9.23 -24.13 -12.60
N ILE A 266 9.13 -23.68 -11.34
CA ILE A 266 10.11 -22.80 -10.70
C ILE A 266 10.60 -23.45 -9.41
N ASN A 267 11.91 -23.54 -9.27
CA ASN A 267 12.54 -23.95 -8.01
C ASN A 267 12.83 -22.71 -7.16
N PHE A 268 11.97 -22.45 -6.17
CA PHE A 268 12.18 -21.36 -5.22
C PHE A 268 13.27 -21.72 -4.19
N PRO A 269 14.16 -20.78 -3.83
CA PRO A 269 15.19 -21.05 -2.85
C PRO A 269 14.60 -21.33 -1.46
N ALA A 270 15.25 -22.21 -0.70
CA ALA A 270 14.86 -22.47 0.68
C ALA A 270 15.07 -21.22 1.56
N LEU A 271 14.17 -21.02 2.51
CA LEU A 271 14.30 -19.92 3.47
C LEU A 271 15.53 -20.11 4.37
N PRO A 272 16.21 -19.01 4.75
CA PRO A 272 17.24 -19.07 5.79
C PRO A 272 16.66 -19.67 7.08
N GLY A 273 17.44 -20.46 7.81
CA GLY A 273 16.94 -21.17 9.00
C GLY A 273 16.41 -20.27 10.13
N ASN A 274 16.83 -19.00 10.16
CA ASN A 274 16.37 -17.97 11.10
C ASN A 274 15.12 -17.21 10.62
N THR A 275 14.68 -17.41 9.38
CA THR A 275 13.57 -16.66 8.76
C THR A 275 12.27 -17.44 8.88
N LYS A 276 11.23 -16.81 9.43
CA LYS A 276 9.88 -17.37 9.51
C LYS A 276 9.08 -17.09 8.24
N MET A 277 8.35 -18.08 7.76
CA MET A 277 7.34 -17.88 6.71
C MET A 277 6.03 -17.43 7.35
N LEU A 278 5.51 -16.27 6.94
CA LEU A 278 4.20 -15.76 7.32
C LEU A 278 3.36 -15.58 6.06
N SER A 279 2.54 -16.59 5.73
CA SER A 279 1.76 -16.63 4.49
C SER A 279 0.27 -16.44 4.76
N TYR A 280 -0.35 -15.48 4.08
CA TYR A 280 -1.75 -15.13 4.23
C TYR A 280 -2.48 -15.38 2.91
N CYS A 281 -3.57 -16.15 3.00
CA CYS A 281 -4.39 -16.53 1.85
C CYS A 281 -5.87 -16.49 2.23
N GLU A 282 -6.70 -15.86 1.40
CA GLU A 282 -8.14 -15.77 1.62
C GLU A 282 -8.81 -17.13 1.39
N THR A 283 -9.43 -17.68 2.45
CA THR A 283 -10.02 -19.03 2.46
C THR A 283 -11.54 -19.02 2.61
N THR A 284 -12.14 -17.93 3.10
CA THR A 284 -13.60 -17.76 3.25
C THR A 284 -14.25 -17.52 1.90
N THR A 285 -13.65 -16.63 1.09
CA THR A 285 -13.99 -16.49 -0.33
C THR A 285 -12.76 -16.89 -1.15
N PRO A 286 -12.56 -18.19 -1.41
CA PRO A 286 -11.26 -18.76 -1.78
C PRO A 286 -10.55 -17.99 -2.90
N ASP A 287 -9.32 -17.56 -2.64
CA ASP A 287 -8.43 -17.00 -3.65
C ASP A 287 -7.81 -18.14 -4.47
N PRO A 288 -8.13 -18.25 -5.77
CA PRO A 288 -7.67 -19.37 -6.60
C PRO A 288 -6.17 -19.37 -6.83
N LEU A 289 -5.45 -18.27 -6.56
CA LEU A 289 -4.00 -18.22 -6.71
C LEU A 289 -3.26 -18.95 -5.59
N CYS A 290 -3.81 -18.98 -4.37
CA CYS A 290 -3.15 -19.58 -3.20
C CYS A 290 -3.97 -20.69 -2.51
N THR A 291 -5.25 -20.88 -2.84
CA THR A 291 -6.08 -21.98 -2.31
C THR A 291 -6.31 -23.09 -3.34
N ASN A 292 -7.56 -23.25 -3.81
CA ASN A 292 -8.03 -24.28 -4.73
C ASN A 292 -8.60 -23.63 -6.00
N LEU A 293 -8.77 -24.44 -7.04
CA LEU A 293 -9.45 -24.01 -8.25
C LEU A 293 -10.89 -23.58 -7.93
N ILE A 294 -11.32 -22.47 -8.50
CA ILE A 294 -12.75 -22.15 -8.60
C ILE A 294 -13.27 -22.85 -9.84
N ASP A 295 -14.12 -23.86 -9.65
CA ASP A 295 -14.72 -24.62 -10.75
C ASP A 295 -15.46 -23.70 -11.75
N GLN A 296 -15.70 -24.23 -12.95
CA GLN A 296 -16.52 -23.61 -14.02
C GLN A 296 -15.80 -22.61 -14.95
N PHE A 297 -14.46 -22.47 -14.93
CA PHE A 297 -13.79 -21.63 -15.92
C PHE A 297 -13.69 -22.30 -17.30
N PRO A 298 -13.94 -21.58 -18.42
CA PRO A 298 -13.82 -22.14 -19.76
C PRO A 298 -12.37 -22.55 -20.08
N HIS A 299 -12.22 -23.67 -20.78
CA HIS A 299 -10.94 -24.11 -21.34
C HIS A 299 -10.67 -23.51 -22.73
N ASP A 300 -11.60 -22.71 -23.25
CA ASP A 300 -11.37 -21.88 -24.44
C ASP A 300 -10.76 -20.54 -24.01
N PRO A 301 -9.59 -20.13 -24.53
CA PRO A 301 -8.90 -18.92 -24.10
C PRO A 301 -9.72 -17.63 -24.24
N ILE A 302 -10.55 -17.51 -25.28
CA ILE A 302 -11.38 -16.31 -25.49
C ILE A 302 -12.49 -16.27 -24.45
N LYS A 303 -13.24 -17.37 -24.29
CA LYS A 303 -14.30 -17.48 -23.29
C LYS A 303 -13.78 -17.33 -21.87
N PHE A 304 -12.53 -17.77 -21.62
CA PHE A 304 -11.86 -17.58 -20.34
C PHE A 304 -11.70 -16.09 -20.01
N ILE A 305 -11.14 -15.31 -20.94
CA ILE A 305 -10.96 -13.85 -20.78
C ILE A 305 -12.32 -13.15 -20.64
N GLU A 306 -13.31 -13.54 -21.43
CA GLU A 306 -14.68 -13.01 -21.33
C GLU A 306 -15.29 -13.26 -19.94
N LYS A 307 -15.11 -14.48 -19.40
CA LYS A 307 -15.58 -14.81 -18.04
C LYS A 307 -14.88 -13.97 -16.98
N LEU A 308 -13.56 -13.80 -17.05
CA LEU A 308 -12.82 -12.93 -16.13
C LEU A 308 -13.35 -11.49 -16.18
N LYS A 309 -13.55 -10.95 -17.37
CA LYS A 309 -14.11 -9.60 -17.56
C LYS A 309 -15.51 -9.49 -16.94
N ALA A 310 -16.37 -10.49 -17.14
CA ALA A 310 -17.72 -10.51 -16.59
C ALA A 310 -17.72 -10.54 -15.05
N ILE A 311 -16.85 -11.34 -14.43
CA ILE A 311 -16.71 -11.39 -12.97
C ILE A 311 -16.34 -10.01 -12.43
N TRP A 312 -15.36 -9.35 -13.04
CA TRP A 312 -14.93 -8.02 -12.61
C TRP A 312 -15.97 -6.92 -12.83
N ASN A 313 -16.74 -6.99 -13.91
CA ASN A 313 -17.84 -6.05 -14.15
C ASN A 313 -18.95 -6.18 -13.09
N ASN A 314 -19.12 -7.36 -12.51
CA ASN A 314 -20.11 -7.63 -11.46
C ASN A 314 -19.54 -7.45 -10.04
N PHE A 315 -18.26 -7.12 -9.90
CA PHE A 315 -17.64 -6.98 -8.59
C PHE A 315 -18.20 -5.76 -7.85
N SER A 316 -18.73 -5.98 -6.64
CA SER A 316 -19.21 -4.89 -5.81
C SER A 316 -18.06 -3.98 -5.38
N ARG A 317 -18.24 -2.68 -5.58
CA ARG A 317 -17.26 -1.65 -5.24
C ARG A 317 -17.68 -0.84 -4.01
N SER A 318 -18.74 -1.24 -3.32
CA SER A 318 -19.32 -0.49 -2.19
C SER A 318 -18.32 -0.31 -1.05
N ASN A 319 -17.48 -1.31 -0.82
CA ASN A 319 -16.54 -1.36 0.31
C ASN A 319 -15.13 -0.89 -0.08
N LEU A 320 -14.95 -0.39 -1.30
CA LEU A 320 -13.66 0.11 -1.80
C LEU A 320 -13.55 1.62 -1.60
N ASN A 321 -12.35 2.07 -1.23
CA ASN A 321 -12.02 3.49 -1.30
C ASN A 321 -11.86 3.95 -2.77
N GLN A 322 -11.75 5.26 -3.00
CA GLN A 322 -11.68 5.78 -4.38
C GLN A 322 -10.41 5.34 -5.13
N VAL A 323 -9.27 5.20 -4.44
CA VAL A 323 -8.02 4.71 -5.04
C VAL A 323 -8.18 3.27 -5.54
N GLN A 324 -8.77 2.40 -4.73
CA GLN A 324 -9.07 1.02 -5.09
C GLN A 324 -10.12 0.95 -6.21
N LYS A 325 -11.14 1.82 -6.21
CA LYS A 325 -12.10 1.93 -7.33
C LYS A 325 -11.42 2.29 -8.65
N ALA A 326 -10.48 3.25 -8.64
CA ALA A 326 -9.69 3.60 -9.80
C ALA A 326 -8.77 2.44 -10.23
N ALA A 327 -8.13 1.78 -9.27
CA ALA A 327 -7.31 0.60 -9.52
C ALA A 327 -8.10 -0.54 -10.17
N VAL A 328 -9.35 -0.81 -9.75
CA VAL A 328 -10.23 -1.79 -10.41
C VAL A 328 -10.47 -1.43 -11.88
N ASN A 329 -10.73 -0.15 -12.20
CA ASN A 329 -10.97 0.25 -13.59
C ASN A 329 -9.76 -0.01 -14.48
N ASN A 330 -8.56 0.32 -14.00
CA ASN A 330 -7.31 0.07 -14.72
C ASN A 330 -7.02 -1.43 -14.82
N LEU A 331 -7.19 -2.17 -13.72
CA LEU A 331 -7.02 -3.62 -13.66
C LEU A 331 -7.88 -4.34 -14.70
N VAL A 332 -9.17 -4.02 -14.82
CA VAL A 332 -10.05 -4.70 -15.80
C VAL A 332 -9.59 -4.44 -17.23
N LYS A 333 -9.20 -3.20 -17.53
CA LYS A 333 -8.69 -2.82 -18.84
C LYS A 333 -7.37 -3.52 -19.15
N ASP A 334 -6.43 -3.51 -18.23
CA ASP A 334 -5.09 -4.03 -18.44
C ASP A 334 -5.05 -5.56 -18.39
N LEU A 335 -5.80 -6.20 -17.50
CA LEU A 335 -5.95 -7.65 -17.45
C LEU A 335 -6.49 -8.19 -18.77
N THR A 336 -7.60 -7.63 -19.26
CA THR A 336 -8.21 -8.12 -20.52
C THR A 336 -7.33 -7.86 -21.73
N LYS A 337 -6.69 -6.67 -21.80
CA LYS A 337 -5.77 -6.33 -22.89
C LYS A 337 -4.51 -7.20 -22.89
N GLN A 338 -3.86 -7.37 -21.75
CA GLN A 338 -2.62 -8.14 -21.66
C GLN A 338 -2.91 -9.65 -21.80
N ALA A 339 -4.02 -10.15 -21.25
CA ALA A 339 -4.38 -11.56 -21.45
C ALA A 339 -4.68 -11.87 -22.92
N ALA A 340 -5.32 -10.95 -23.66
CA ALA A 340 -5.51 -11.09 -25.10
C ALA A 340 -4.18 -11.04 -25.87
N GLY A 341 -3.24 -10.19 -25.44
CA GLY A 341 -1.88 -10.15 -25.98
C GLY A 341 -1.11 -11.47 -25.78
N GLU A 342 -1.43 -12.19 -24.71
CA GLU A 342 -0.77 -13.44 -24.30
C GLU A 342 -1.64 -14.69 -24.55
N ILE A 343 -2.63 -14.60 -25.45
CA ILE A 343 -3.65 -15.64 -25.66
C ILE A 343 -3.07 -17.01 -26.04
N GLY A 344 -1.94 -17.02 -26.76
CA GLY A 344 -1.25 -18.25 -27.12
C GLY A 344 -0.62 -18.95 -25.92
N LYS A 345 -0.10 -18.17 -24.96
CA LYS A 345 0.44 -18.69 -23.69
C LYS A 345 -0.69 -19.16 -22.77
N LEU A 346 -1.80 -18.42 -22.71
CA LEU A 346 -3.02 -18.85 -22.02
C LEU A 346 -3.51 -20.22 -22.53
N GLY A 347 -3.60 -20.41 -23.85
CA GLY A 347 -3.99 -21.70 -24.43
C GLY A 347 -3.06 -22.86 -24.03
N LYS A 348 -1.74 -22.63 -24.04
CA LYS A 348 -0.75 -23.63 -23.59
C LYS A 348 -0.91 -23.95 -22.11
N ASP A 349 -1.09 -22.94 -21.27
CA ASP A 349 -1.25 -23.12 -19.82
C ASP A 349 -2.57 -23.84 -19.49
N ILE A 350 -3.67 -23.55 -20.20
CA ILE A 350 -4.92 -24.30 -20.05
C ILE A 350 -4.70 -25.78 -20.39
N LEU A 351 -4.05 -26.09 -21.52
CA LEU A 351 -3.77 -27.48 -21.93
C LEU A 351 -2.85 -28.21 -20.94
N ALA A 352 -1.94 -27.48 -20.29
CA ALA A 352 -1.05 -28.00 -19.25
C ALA A 352 -1.70 -28.10 -17.86
N GLY A 353 -2.97 -27.69 -17.69
CA GLY A 353 -3.65 -27.69 -16.39
C GLY A 353 -3.26 -26.51 -15.48
N HIS A 354 -2.55 -25.51 -16.00
CA HIS A 354 -2.08 -24.32 -15.28
C HIS A 354 -3.08 -23.15 -15.32
N ILE A 355 -4.36 -23.43 -15.54
CA ILE A 355 -5.42 -22.41 -15.65
C ILE A 355 -5.48 -21.49 -14.41
N ARG A 356 -5.13 -22.00 -13.23
CA ARG A 356 -5.08 -21.22 -11.98
C ARG A 356 -4.15 -20.01 -12.07
N ARG A 357 -3.05 -20.09 -12.82
CA ARG A 357 -2.11 -18.95 -13.01
C ARG A 357 -2.72 -17.76 -13.73
N TRP A 358 -3.96 -17.87 -14.19
CA TRP A 358 -4.65 -16.79 -14.92
C TRP A 358 -5.85 -16.25 -14.15
N MET A 359 -6.14 -16.79 -12.97
CA MET A 359 -7.35 -16.48 -12.20
C MET A 359 -7.15 -15.28 -11.27
N LEU A 360 -6.79 -14.11 -11.80
CA LEU A 360 -6.87 -12.85 -11.05
C LEU A 360 -8.34 -12.44 -10.87
N THR A 361 -9.01 -13.07 -9.91
CA THR A 361 -10.41 -12.81 -9.54
C THR A 361 -10.50 -11.84 -8.37
N PRO A 362 -11.66 -11.22 -8.10
CA PRO A 362 -11.79 -10.22 -7.04
C PRO A 362 -11.42 -10.71 -5.63
N GLN A 363 -11.56 -12.02 -5.36
CA GLN A 363 -11.14 -12.67 -4.11
C GLN A 363 -9.68 -12.40 -3.77
N HIS A 364 -8.83 -12.30 -4.80
CA HIS A 364 -7.40 -12.03 -4.67
C HIS A 364 -7.08 -10.60 -4.18
N PHE A 365 -8.07 -9.71 -4.08
CA PHE A 365 -7.89 -8.30 -3.73
C PHE A 365 -8.50 -7.94 -2.37
N LEU A 366 -8.84 -8.94 -1.55
CA LEU A 366 -9.52 -8.76 -0.25
C LEU A 366 -8.56 -8.56 0.94
N TYR A 367 -7.27 -8.82 0.77
CA TYR A 367 -6.26 -8.91 1.85
C TYR A 367 -6.13 -7.65 2.73
N GLY A 368 -6.24 -6.47 2.14
CA GLY A 368 -6.14 -5.19 2.83
C GLY A 368 -7.48 -4.56 3.21
N LEU A 369 -8.61 -5.23 2.98
CA LEU A 369 -9.94 -4.64 3.13
C LEU A 369 -10.51 -4.86 4.53
N GLY A 370 -11.04 -3.78 5.11
CA GLY A 370 -11.80 -3.81 6.37
C GLY A 370 -10.94 -3.84 7.64
N PRO A 371 -11.59 -3.75 8.81
CA PRO A 371 -10.91 -3.61 10.10
C PRO A 371 -10.24 -4.90 10.60
N SER A 372 -10.64 -6.06 10.08
CA SER A 372 -10.07 -7.38 10.39
C SER A 372 -9.25 -7.93 9.22
N SER A 373 -8.60 -7.05 8.47
CA SER A 373 -7.84 -7.40 7.27
C SER A 373 -6.63 -8.28 7.60
N MET A 374 -6.21 -9.10 6.63
CA MET A 374 -5.05 -9.98 6.80
C MET A 374 -3.76 -9.18 6.98
N VAL A 375 -3.67 -7.98 6.41
CA VAL A 375 -2.51 -7.09 6.62
C VAL A 375 -2.37 -6.61 8.07
N ARG A 376 -3.48 -6.45 8.81
CA ARG A 376 -3.45 -6.13 10.24
C ARG A 376 -2.97 -7.32 11.05
N GLN A 377 -3.49 -8.52 10.75
CA GLN A 377 -2.98 -9.76 11.35
C GLN A 377 -1.49 -9.95 11.06
N ALA A 378 -1.04 -9.66 9.83
CA ALA A 378 0.36 -9.74 9.48
C ALA A 378 1.25 -8.76 10.26
N ALA A 379 0.78 -7.52 10.49
CA ALA A 379 1.49 -6.56 11.31
C ALA A 379 1.62 -7.03 12.77
N GLU A 380 0.56 -7.63 13.33
CA GLU A 380 0.58 -8.26 14.65
C GLU A 380 1.61 -9.39 14.74
N ASP A 381 1.60 -10.31 13.77
CA ASP A 381 2.51 -11.47 13.74
C ASP A 381 3.97 -11.05 13.54
N VAL A 382 4.22 -10.04 12.70
CA VAL A 382 5.55 -9.44 12.53
C VAL A 382 6.01 -8.78 13.82
N PHE A 383 5.14 -8.05 14.52
CA PHE A 383 5.47 -7.44 15.81
C PHE A 383 5.77 -8.46 16.90
N ALA A 384 4.97 -9.53 16.98
CA ALA A 384 5.20 -10.62 17.92
C ALA A 384 6.55 -11.31 17.65
N LEU A 385 6.86 -11.57 16.38
CA LEU A 385 8.15 -12.13 15.99
C LEU A 385 9.31 -11.20 16.34
N TYR A 386 9.21 -9.92 15.99
CA TYR A 386 10.22 -8.90 16.33
C TYR A 386 10.47 -8.85 17.84
N SER A 387 9.40 -8.76 18.64
CA SER A 387 9.47 -8.64 20.11
C SER A 387 10.06 -9.89 20.78
N SER A 388 9.99 -11.06 20.14
CA SER A 388 10.60 -12.30 20.67
C SER A 388 12.13 -12.36 20.50
N LEU A 389 12.71 -11.43 19.74
CA LEU A 389 14.14 -11.35 19.44
C LEU A 389 14.87 -10.28 20.27
N GLU A 390 14.12 -9.43 20.99
CA GLU A 390 14.61 -8.50 22.01
C GLU A 390 14.62 -9.17 23.38
#